data_AF-A0A2X2USN9-F1
#
_entry.id   AF-A0A2X2USN9-F1
#
_cell.length_a   1.000
_cell.length_b   1.000
_cell.length_c   1.000
_cell.angle_alpha   90.00
_cell.angle_beta   90.00
_cell.angle_gamma   90.00
#
_symmetry.space_group_name_H-M   'P 1'
#
loop_
_entity.id
_entity.type
_entity.pdbx_description
1 polymer ?
#
loop_
_entity_poly.entity_id
_entity_poly.type
_entity_poly.pdbx_seq_one_letter_code
_entity_poly.pdbx_strand_id
1 'polypeptide(L)'
;MKKQSPKEQEAVELFEYAARNLIKEFCDKQELQFEFDNYDVGIGIICLSDYFFNIEDIYFDMKNDKPKGKILQWYDYVLMRESNINYRSYCMGMREELKKQKKNEHLTFNLKKEVV
;
A
#
# COMPACT_ATOMS: atom_id res chain seq x y z
N MET A 1 -24.95 7.63 -22.13
CA MET A 1 -23.62 7.02 -21.89
C MET A 1 -23.26 6.20 -23.12
N LYS A 2 -22.05 6.32 -23.67
CA LYS A 2 -21.58 5.37 -24.70
C LYS A 2 -21.52 3.98 -24.05
N LYS A 3 -22.09 2.97 -24.71
CA LYS A 3 -21.85 1.58 -24.33
C LYS A 3 -20.37 1.27 -24.56
N GLN A 4 -19.77 0.56 -23.61
CA GLN A 4 -18.43 0.00 -23.76
C GLN A 4 -18.36 -0.85 -25.03
N SER A 5 -17.24 -0.80 -25.75
CA SER A 5 -17.00 -1.68 -26.88
C SER A 5 -16.69 -3.11 -26.38
N PRO A 6 -16.93 -4.14 -27.20
CA PRO A 6 -16.60 -5.53 -26.82
C PRO A 6 -15.14 -5.72 -26.41
N LYS A 7 -14.20 -5.00 -27.05
CA LYS A 7 -12.76 -5.06 -26.72
C LYS A 7 -12.44 -4.46 -25.35
N GLU A 8 -13.09 -3.35 -25.00
CA GLU A 8 -12.91 -2.74 -23.68
C GLU A 8 -13.48 -3.64 -22.58
N GLN A 9 -14.60 -4.31 -22.84
CA GLN A 9 -15.18 -5.28 -21.91
C GLN A 9 -14.26 -6.48 -21.69
N GLU A 10 -13.72 -7.07 -22.77
CA GLU A 10 -12.75 -8.17 -22.69
C GLU A 10 -11.50 -7.78 -21.89
N ALA A 11 -10.96 -6.58 -22.11
CA ALA A 11 -9.79 -6.09 -21.36
C ALA A 11 -10.06 -5.96 -19.85
N VAL A 12 -11.27 -5.51 -19.47
CA VAL A 12 -11.68 -5.43 -18.07
C VAL A 12 -11.83 -6.82 -17.46
N GLU A 13 -12.49 -7.76 -18.14
CA GLU A 13 -12.66 -9.14 -17.66
C GLU A 13 -11.31 -9.85 -17.44
N LEU A 14 -10.35 -9.66 -18.35
CA LEU A 14 -8.99 -10.18 -18.22
C LEU A 14 -8.25 -9.57 -17.01
N PHE A 15 -8.40 -8.26 -16.80
CA PHE A 15 -7.81 -7.58 -15.65
C PHE A 15 -8.40 -8.10 -14.33
N GLU A 16 -9.74 -8.21 -14.24
CA GLU A 16 -10.41 -8.73 -13.05
C GLU A 16 -9.97 -10.16 -12.72
N TYR A 17 -9.85 -11.02 -13.74
CA TYR A 17 -9.36 -12.38 -13.56
C TYR A 17 -7.93 -12.41 -13.04
N ALA A 18 -7.03 -11.62 -13.63
CA ALA A 18 -5.64 -11.54 -13.21
C ALA A 18 -5.50 -10.96 -11.79
N ALA A 19 -6.26 -9.91 -11.47
CA ALA A 19 -6.27 -9.28 -10.15
C ALA A 19 -6.76 -10.26 -9.07
N ARG A 20 -7.84 -11.00 -9.31
CA ARG A 20 -8.35 -12.03 -8.38
C ARG A 20 -7.29 -13.08 -8.07
N ASN A 21 -6.60 -13.59 -9.09
CA ASN A 21 -5.53 -14.58 -8.88
C ASN A 21 -4.35 -13.99 -8.10
N LEU A 22 -3.93 -12.77 -8.41
CA LEU A 22 -2.87 -12.09 -7.67
C LEU A 22 -3.23 -11.91 -6.19
N ILE A 23 -4.45 -11.49 -5.89
CA ILE A 23 -4.92 -11.30 -4.51
C ILE A 23 -4.98 -12.63 -3.77
N LYS A 24 -5.44 -13.71 -4.42
CA LYS A 24 -5.45 -15.04 -3.83
C LYS A 24 -4.05 -15.47 -3.39
N GLU A 25 -3.07 -15.39 -4.29
CA GLU A 25 -1.66 -15.74 -3.98
C GLU A 25 -1.08 -14.82 -2.90
N PHE A 26 -1.46 -13.54 -2.89
CA PHE A 26 -1.10 -12.61 -1.82
C PHE A 26 -1.70 -13.03 -0.47
N CYS A 27 -2.97 -13.43 -0.43
CA CYS A 27 -3.62 -13.91 0.80
C CYS A 27 -2.90 -15.14 1.35
N ASP A 28 -2.59 -16.11 0.49
CA ASP A 28 -1.85 -17.32 0.87
C ASP A 28 -0.47 -16.98 1.44
N LYS A 29 0.27 -16.07 0.77
CA LYS A 29 1.57 -15.59 1.25
C LYS A 29 1.49 -14.90 2.62
N GLN A 30 0.46 -14.08 2.84
CA GLN A 30 0.30 -13.29 4.06
C GLN A 30 -0.46 -14.04 5.16
N GLU A 31 -0.96 -15.26 4.90
CA GLU A 31 -1.87 -16.01 5.76
C GLU A 31 -3.15 -15.24 6.12
N LEU A 32 -3.68 -14.50 5.15
CA LEU A 32 -4.96 -13.81 5.26
C LEU A 32 -6.07 -14.69 4.69
N GLN A 33 -7.27 -14.59 5.27
CA GLN A 33 -8.44 -15.27 4.71
C GLN A 33 -8.87 -14.55 3.44
N PHE A 34 -9.01 -15.30 2.34
CA PHE A 34 -9.51 -14.77 1.08
C PHE A 34 -11.03 -14.98 1.01
N GLU A 35 -11.80 -13.90 1.13
CA GLU A 35 -13.25 -13.92 1.04
C GLU A 35 -13.71 -13.38 -0.32
N PHE A 36 -14.27 -14.26 -1.15
CA PHE A 36 -14.71 -13.92 -2.50
C PHE A 36 -15.86 -12.91 -2.53
N ASP A 37 -16.70 -12.87 -1.50
CA ASP A 37 -17.93 -12.09 -1.48
C ASP A 37 -17.72 -10.60 -1.10
N ASN A 38 -16.52 -10.24 -0.64
CA ASN A 38 -16.22 -8.93 -0.05
C ASN A 38 -15.28 -8.05 -0.90
N TYR A 39 -15.04 -8.40 -2.17
CA TYR A 39 -14.11 -7.67 -3.02
C TYR A 39 -14.77 -6.96 -4.20
N ASP A 40 -14.57 -5.64 -4.28
CA ASP A 40 -14.86 -4.83 -5.46
C ASP A 40 -13.56 -4.43 -6.18
N VAL A 41 -13.18 -5.22 -7.19
CA VAL A 41 -12.03 -4.91 -8.08
C VAL A 41 -12.19 -3.53 -8.70
N GLY A 42 -13.42 -3.14 -9.03
CA GLY A 42 -13.74 -1.93 -9.77
C GLY A 42 -13.38 -0.65 -9.02
N ILE A 43 -13.34 -0.70 -7.69
CA ILE A 43 -12.96 0.44 -6.83
C ILE A 43 -11.46 0.41 -6.48
N GLY A 44 -10.78 -0.72 -6.69
CA GLY A 44 -9.34 -0.87 -6.44
C GLY A 44 -8.95 -1.01 -4.97
N ILE A 45 -9.93 -1.13 -4.07
CA ILE A 45 -9.76 -1.36 -2.63
C ILE A 45 -10.12 -2.82 -2.31
N ILE A 46 -9.19 -3.52 -1.67
CA ILE A 46 -9.33 -4.91 -1.23
C ILE A 46 -9.47 -4.91 0.29
N CYS A 47 -10.58 -5.44 0.79
CA CYS A 47 -10.78 -5.71 2.20
C CYS A 47 -10.37 -7.16 2.50
N LEU A 48 -9.38 -7.36 3.37
CA LEU A 48 -8.89 -8.67 3.80
C LEU A 48 -8.80 -8.69 5.33
N SER A 49 -9.71 -9.41 5.97
CA SER A 49 -9.86 -9.37 7.44
C SER A 49 -10.06 -7.93 7.93
N ASP A 50 -9.19 -7.42 8.82
CA ASP A 50 -9.25 -6.04 9.33
C ASP A 50 -8.44 -5.03 8.51
N TYR A 51 -7.91 -5.45 7.36
CA TYR A 51 -7.01 -4.64 6.53
C TYR A 51 -7.66 -4.17 5.24
N PHE A 52 -7.37 -2.92 4.87
CA PHE A 52 -7.74 -2.34 3.59
C PHE A 52 -6.49 -2.03 2.77
N PHE A 53 -6.36 -2.66 1.60
CA PHE A 53 -5.23 -2.45 0.70
C PHE A 53 -5.69 -1.92 -0.65
N ASN A 54 -4.86 -1.10 -1.28
CA ASN A 54 -5.01 -0.80 -2.69
C ASN A 54 -4.37 -1.94 -3.52
N ILE A 55 -4.92 -2.21 -4.70
CA ILE A 55 -4.36 -3.24 -5.60
C ILE A 55 -2.90 -2.96 -5.99
N GLU A 56 -2.52 -1.67 -6.05
CA GLU A 56 -1.15 -1.25 -6.35
C GLU A 56 -0.14 -1.66 -5.27
N ASP A 57 -0.55 -1.61 -3.99
CA ASP A 57 0.31 -2.00 -2.88
C ASP A 57 0.50 -3.52 -2.85
N ILE A 58 -0.57 -4.30 -3.12
CA ILE A 58 -0.50 -5.76 -3.30
C ILE A 58 0.41 -6.11 -4.48
N TYR A 59 0.21 -5.47 -5.63
CA TYR A 59 1.07 -5.66 -6.80
C TYR A 59 2.53 -5.36 -6.50
N PHE A 60 2.81 -4.25 -5.80
CA PHE A 60 4.17 -3.90 -5.39
C PHE A 60 4.77 -4.94 -4.45
N ASP A 61 4.01 -5.42 -3.45
CA ASP A 61 4.45 -6.44 -2.50
C ASP A 61 4.86 -7.73 -3.20
N MET A 62 3.99 -8.22 -4.09
CA MET A 62 4.18 -9.46 -4.83
C MET A 62 5.29 -9.33 -5.87
N LYS A 63 5.32 -8.25 -6.65
CA LYS A 63 6.34 -8.01 -7.68
C LYS A 63 7.75 -7.91 -7.12
N ASN A 64 7.90 -7.37 -5.92
CA ASN A 64 9.21 -7.12 -5.30
C ASN A 64 9.53 -8.13 -4.20
N ASP A 65 8.81 -9.25 -4.17
CA ASP A 65 8.94 -10.35 -3.21
C ASP A 65 9.17 -9.86 -1.77
N LYS A 66 8.29 -8.97 -1.30
CA LYS A 66 8.43 -8.42 0.04
C LYS A 66 8.23 -9.51 1.09
N PRO A 67 8.95 -9.45 2.22
CA PRO A 67 8.79 -10.45 3.26
C PRO A 67 7.34 -10.55 3.74
N LYS A 68 6.92 -11.77 4.10
CA LYS A 68 5.63 -12.00 4.77
C LYS A 68 5.48 -11.08 5.98
N GLY A 69 4.28 -10.52 6.14
CA GLY A 69 3.91 -9.58 7.18
C GLY A 69 4.41 -8.14 6.97
N LYS A 70 5.24 -7.85 5.96
CA LYS A 70 5.83 -6.51 5.78
C LYS A 70 4.80 -5.42 5.52
N ILE A 71 3.79 -5.73 4.70
CA ILE A 71 2.69 -4.82 4.41
C ILE A 71 1.76 -4.64 5.62
N LEU A 72 1.55 -5.69 6.42
CA LEU A 72 0.78 -5.61 7.66
C LEU A 72 1.47 -4.69 8.69
N GLN A 73 2.79 -4.87 8.86
CA GLN A 73 3.61 -3.99 9.70
C GLN A 73 3.55 -2.53 9.27
N TRP A 74 3.50 -2.27 7.95
CA TRP A 74 3.32 -0.92 7.43
C TRP A 74 1.94 -0.36 7.75
N TYR A 75 0.90 -1.15 7.54
CA TYR A 75 -0.48 -0.76 7.81
C TYR A 75 -0.67 -0.39 9.29
N ASP A 76 -0.25 -1.28 10.19
CA ASP A 76 -0.29 -1.05 11.64
C ASP A 76 0.51 0.19 12.03
N TYR A 77 1.69 0.38 11.42
CA TYR A 77 2.53 1.55 11.67
C TYR A 77 1.81 2.85 11.28
N VAL A 78 1.18 2.89 10.10
CA VAL A 78 0.42 4.04 9.61
C VAL A 78 -0.74 4.36 10.54
N LEU A 79 -1.50 3.34 10.93
CA LEU A 79 -2.66 3.50 11.80
C LEU A 79 -2.26 3.98 13.21
N MET A 80 -1.28 3.33 13.84
CA MET A 80 -0.82 3.67 15.20
C MET A 80 -0.13 5.03 15.30
N ARG A 81 0.44 5.53 14.19
CA ARG A 81 1.20 6.79 14.17
C ARG A 81 0.46 7.94 13.49
N GLU A 82 -0.75 7.70 12.98
CA GLU A 82 -1.46 8.63 12.09
C GLU A 82 -0.55 9.14 10.95
N SER A 83 0.25 8.22 10.38
CA SER A 83 1.28 8.56 9.40
C SER A 83 0.74 8.52 7.97
N ASN A 84 1.16 9.48 7.14
CA ASN A 84 0.84 9.48 5.71
C ASN A 84 1.96 8.83 4.84
N ILE A 85 2.82 7.99 5.43
CA ILE A 85 3.88 7.30 4.69
C ILE A 85 3.24 6.16 3.89
N ASN A 86 3.38 6.20 2.57
CA ASN A 86 2.95 5.11 1.69
C ASN A 86 3.84 3.86 1.81
N TYR A 87 3.32 2.70 1.39
CA TYR A 87 3.99 1.41 1.58
C TYR A 87 5.36 1.33 0.94
N ARG A 88 5.49 1.84 -0.30
CA ARG A 88 6.78 1.90 -1.02
C ARG A 88 7.84 2.66 -0.23
N SER A 89 7.50 3.84 0.30
CA SER A 89 8.44 4.66 1.09
C SER A 89 8.79 4.00 2.42
N TYR A 90 7.82 3.35 3.06
CA TYR A 90 8.06 2.55 4.25
C TYR A 90 9.06 1.41 3.99
N CYS A 91 8.93 0.73 2.85
CA CYS A 91 9.88 -0.31 2.41
C CYS A 91 11.29 0.24 2.13
N MET A 92 11.41 1.51 1.76
CA MET A 92 12.71 2.20 1.60
C MET A 92 13.27 2.75 2.93
N GLY A 93 12.63 2.44 4.06
CA GLY A 93 13.11 2.83 5.39
C GLY A 93 12.56 4.15 5.92
N MET A 94 11.60 4.79 5.23
CA MET A 94 10.97 6.01 5.72
C MET A 94 10.18 5.75 7.01
N ARG A 95 10.39 6.57 8.04
CA ARG A 95 9.69 6.54 9.33
C ARG A 95 9.41 7.98 9.78
N GLU A 96 8.29 8.23 10.45
CA GLU A 96 7.90 9.56 10.97
C GLU A 96 8.94 10.14 11.94
N GLU A 97 9.54 9.28 12.74
CA GLU A 97 10.57 9.63 13.73
C GLU A 97 11.76 10.35 13.08
N LEU A 98 12.13 9.95 11.86
CA LEU A 98 13.23 10.52 11.09
C LEU A 98 12.88 11.90 10.50
N LYS A 99 11.60 12.22 10.29
CA LYS A 99 11.17 13.56 9.84
C LYS A 99 11.34 14.59 10.94
N LYS A 100 11.04 14.22 12.19
CA LYS A 100 11.16 15.11 13.36
C LYS A 100 12.63 15.47 13.62
N GLN A 101 13.54 14.50 13.48
CA GLN A 101 14.99 14.73 13.63
C GLN A 101 15.52 15.75 12.62
N LYS A 102 15.19 15.60 11.33
CA LYS A 102 15.62 16.56 10.29
C LYS A 102 15.10 17.98 10.52
N LYS A 103 13.88 18.14 11.02
CA LYS A 103 13.33 19.47 11.36
C LYS A 103 14.09 20.12 12.53
N ASN A 104 14.40 19.34 13.56
CA ASN A 104 15.16 19.83 14.71
C ASN A 104 16.60 20.17 14.34
N GLU A 105 17.28 19.35 13.53
CA GLU A 105 18.63 19.62 13.03
C GLU A 105 18.68 20.92 12.22
N HIS A 106 17.73 21.14 11.31
CA HIS A 106 17.63 22.37 10.52
C HIS A 106 17.37 23.61 11.38
N LEU A 107 16.53 23.50 12.43
CA LEU A 107 16.30 24.58 13.39
C LEU A 107 17.57 24.90 14.19
N THR A 108 18.28 23.89 14.69
CA THR A 108 19.55 24.10 15.41
C THR A 108 20.65 24.68 14.53
N PHE A 109 20.70 24.32 13.24
CA PHE A 109 21.67 24.88 12.31
C PHE A 109 21.42 26.37 12.03
N ASN A 110 20.15 26.77 11.88
CA ASN A 110 19.78 28.18 11.67
C ASN A 110 20.05 29.02 12.92
N LEU A 111 19.70 28.53 14.12
CA LEU A 111 20.01 29.22 15.38
C LEU A 111 21.52 29.44 15.57
N LYS A 112 22.36 28.50 15.14
CA LYS A 112 23.83 28.68 15.19
C LYS A 112 24.36 29.70 14.18
N LYS A 113 23.64 29.96 13.08
CA LYS A 113 24.01 30.97 12.08
C LYS A 113 23.60 32.39 12.44
N GLU A 114 22.56 32.55 13.26
CA GLU A 114 22.10 33.87 13.72
C GLU A 114 22.92 34.41 14.92
N VAL A 115 23.76 33.58 15.55
CA VAL A 115 24.58 33.93 16.72
C VAL A 115 26.06 34.19 16.34
N VAL A 116 26.38 34.32 15.04
CA VAL A 116 27.72 34.67 14.53
C VAL A 116 27.66 35.95 13.73
#